data_AF-A0A420DHW4-F1
#
_entry.id   AF-A0A420DHW4-F1
#
_cell.length_a   1.000
_cell.length_b   1.000
_cell.length_c   1.000
_cell.angle_alpha   90.00
_cell.angle_beta   90.00
_cell.angle_gamma   90.00
#
_symmetry.space_group_name_H-M   'P 1'
#
loop_
_entity.id
_entity.type
_entity.pdbx_description
1 polymer ?
#
loop_
_entity_poly.entity_id
_entity_poly.type
_entity_poly.pdbx_seq_one_letter_code
_entity_poly.pdbx_strand_id
1 'polypeptide(L)' 'MPKLFKETGVAAVIYLIAALGFGFGLEADDGWPEAVLSALIFAGFYFVVGLVIRWFKGRNS' A
#
# COMPACT_ATOMS: atom_id res chain seq x y z
N MET A 1 -16.19 5.79 1.53
CA MET A 1 -14.75 6.12 1.63
C MET A 1 -14.06 5.51 2.86
N PRO A 2 -14.64 5.47 4.08
CA PRO A 2 -13.91 5.00 5.29
C PRO A 2 -13.35 3.57 5.19
N LYS A 3 -14.07 2.68 4.52
CA LYS A 3 -13.65 1.28 4.31
C LYS A 3 -12.36 1.17 3.47
N LEU A 4 -12.25 1.94 2.39
CA LEU A 4 -11.06 1.90 1.51
C LEU A 4 -9.82 2.45 2.23
N PHE A 5 -9.98 3.53 3.02
CA PHE A 5 -8.91 4.05 3.85
C PHE A 5 -8.44 3.03 4.90
N LYS A 6 -9.37 2.33 5.54
CA LYS A 6 -9.05 1.26 6.50
C LYS A 6 -8.29 0.11 5.83
N GLU A 7 -8.76 -0.35 4.66
CA GLU A 7 -8.11 -1.41 3.89
C GLU A 7 -6.70 -1.00 3.44
N THR A 8 -6.53 0.25 2.99
CA THR A 8 -5.23 0.80 2.59
C THR A 8 -4.25 0.87 3.76
N GLY A 9 -4.70 1.33 4.92
CA GLY A 9 -3.87 1.39 6.12
C GLY A 9 -3.41 0.01 6.59
N VAL A 10 -4.32 -0.98 6.57
CA VAL A 10 -3.96 -2.38 6.89
C VAL A 10 -2.96 -2.94 5.89
N ALA A 11 -3.19 -2.73 4.59
CA ALA A 11 -2.28 -3.19 3.54
C ALA A 11 -0.89 -2.55 3.67
N ALA A 12 -0.81 -1.26 3.98
CA ALA A 12 0.44 -0.53 4.20
C ALA A 12 1.24 -1.09 5.38
N VAL A 13 0.56 -1.40 6.50
CA VAL A 13 1.21 -1.97 7.69
C VAL A 13 1.73 -3.38 7.41
N ILE A 14 0.93 -4.22 6.74
CA ILE A 14 1.36 -5.57 6.34
C ILE A 14 2.59 -5.49 5.44
N TYR A 15 2.56 -4.58 4.46
CA TYR A 15 3.69 -4.37 3.56
C TYR A 15 4.93 -3.89 4.31
N LEU A 16 4.80 -2.94 5.22
CA LEU A 16 5.93 -2.42 6.02
C LEU A 16 6.58 -3.52 6.86
N ILE A 17 5.77 -4.36 7.51
CA ILE A 17 6.27 -5.52 8.27
C ILE A 17 7.00 -6.50 7.33
N ALA A 18 6.46 -6.71 6.12
CA ALA A 18 7.09 -7.58 5.14
C ALA A 18 8.42 -6.99 4.61
N ALA A 19 8.47 -5.68 4.37
CA ALA A 19 9.67 -4.99 3.92
C ALA A 19 10.78 -5.06 4.98
N LEU A 20 10.46 -4.76 6.24
CA LEU A 20 11.43 -4.79 7.35
C LEU A 20 11.85 -6.22 7.73
N GLY A 21 10.94 -7.19 7.65
CA GLY A 21 11.20 -8.57 8.07
C GLY A 21 11.85 -9.44 6.99
N PHE A 22 11.54 -9.18 5.72
CA PHE A 22 11.97 -10.04 4.60
C PHE A 22 12.77 -9.29 3.52
N GLY A 23 13.05 -7.99 3.70
CA GLY A 23 13.75 -7.18 2.69
C GLY A 23 12.94 -6.94 1.42
N PHE A 24 11.61 -7.04 1.50
CA PHE A 24 10.74 -6.93 0.32
C PHE A 24 10.72 -5.49 -0.21
N GLY A 25 11.23 -5.28 -1.42
CA GLY A 25 11.29 -3.96 -2.05
C GLY A 25 12.38 -3.05 -1.48
N LEU A 26 13.41 -3.62 -0.86
CA LEU A 26 14.58 -2.92 -0.34
C LEU A 26 15.86 -3.48 -0.97
N GLU A 27 16.81 -2.60 -1.27
CA GLU A 27 18.14 -2.96 -1.73
C GLU A 27 19.06 -3.34 -0.55
N ALA A 28 20.18 -4.00 -0.84
CA ALA A 28 21.17 -4.28 0.19
C ALA A 28 21.77 -2.95 0.67
N ASP A 29 21.66 -2.66 1.97
CA ASP A 29 21.93 -1.39 2.67
C ASP A 29 20.76 -0.40 2.83
N ASP A 30 19.56 -0.70 2.30
CA ASP A 30 18.39 0.12 2.58
C ASP A 30 17.95 -0.01 4.06
N GLY A 31 17.73 1.14 4.71
CA GLY A 31 17.37 1.22 6.11
C GLY A 31 15.86 1.22 6.38
N TRP A 32 15.51 1.43 7.65
CA TRP A 32 14.11 1.61 8.05
C TRP A 32 13.38 2.78 7.37
N PRO A 33 14.04 3.91 7.00
CA PRO A 33 13.37 5.00 6.28
C PRO A 33 12.90 4.58 4.88
N GLU A 34 13.73 3.82 4.17
CA GLU A 34 13.45 3.30 2.82
C GLU A 34 12.28 2.30 2.85
N ALA A 35 12.19 1.48 3.89
CA ALA A 35 11.05 0.60 4.14
C ALA A 35 9.73 1.37 4.33
N VAL A 36 9.77 2.49 5.06
CA VAL A 36 8.60 3.36 5.26
C VAL A 36 8.22 4.04 3.95
N LEU A 37 9.19 4.53 3.19
CA LEU A 37 8.97 5.15 1.88
C LEU A 37 8.34 4.18 0.88
N SER A 38 8.86 2.95 0.77
CA SER A 38 8.30 1.94 -0.13
C SER A 38 6.88 1.53 0.31
N ALA A 39 6.62 1.43 1.62
CA ALA A 39 5.28 1.18 2.14
C ALA A 39 4.28 2.32 1.83
N LEU A 40 4.73 3.57 1.88
CA LEU A 40 3.90 4.73 1.49
C LEU A 40 3.58 4.73 -0.01
N ILE A 41 4.56 4.42 -0.85
CA ILE A 41 4.36 4.29 -2.30
C ILE A 41 3.36 3.18 -2.59
N PHE A 42 3.53 2.00 -1.97
CA PHE A 42 2.59 0.89 -2.08
C PHE A 42 1.17 1.28 -1.64
N ALA A 43 1.04 1.95 -0.49
CA ALA A 43 -0.24 2.42 0.02
C ALA A 43 -0.93 3.38 -0.97
N GLY A 44 -0.16 4.29 -1.56
CA GLY A 44 -0.64 5.20 -2.60
C GLY A 44 -1.20 4.45 -3.81
N PHE A 45 -0.45 3.49 -4.34
CA PHE A 45 -0.91 2.66 -5.47
C PHE A 45 -2.14 1.84 -5.12
N TYR A 46 -2.15 1.19 -3.96
CA TYR A 46 -3.29 0.39 -3.49
C TYR A 46 -4.57 1.23 -3.43
N PHE A 47 -4.46 2.45 -2.86
CA PHE A 47 -5.59 3.37 -2.76
C PHE A 47 -6.10 3.82 -4.13
N VAL A 48 -5.19 4.21 -5.05
CA VAL A 48 -5.53 4.64 -6.41
C VAL A 48 -6.21 3.51 -7.17
N VAL A 49 -5.67 2.28 -7.14
CA VAL A 49 -6.28 1.11 -7.78
C VAL A 49 -7.67 0.84 -7.18
N GLY A 50 -7.81 0.92 -5.86
CA GLY A 50 -9.10 0.78 -5.18
C GLY A 50 -10.13 1.82 -5.62
N LEU A 51 -9.71 3.08 -5.83
CA LEU A 51 -10.57 4.13 -6.38
C LEU A 51 -10.99 3.83 -7.82
N VAL A 52 -10.04 3.40 -8.67
CA VAL A 52 -10.30 3.04 -10.07
C VAL A 52 -11.31 1.90 -10.16
N ILE A 53 -11.10 0.80 -9.41
CA ILE A 53 -12.04 -0.33 -9.36
C ILE A 53 -13.43 0.14 -8.93
N ARG A 54 -13.51 0.97 -7.89
CA ARG A 54 -14.78 1.48 -7.38
C ARG A 54 -15.49 2.40 -8.39
N TRP A 55 -14.73 3.19 -9.14
CA TRP A 55 -15.25 4.07 -10.20
C TRP A 55 -15.85 3.26 -11.36
N PHE A 56 -15.20 2.18 -11.79
CA PHE A 56 -15.76 1.29 -12.81
C PHE A 56 -16.95 0.47 -12.28
N LYS A 57 -16.88 -0.01 -11.03
CA LYS A 57 -17.97 -0.79 -10.41
C LYS A 57 -19.22 0.05 -10.15
N GLY A 58 -19.07 1.34 -9.86
CA GLY A 58 -20.18 2.28 -9.71
C GLY A 58 -20.83 2.69 -11.04
N ARG A 59 -20.18 2.43 -12.19
CA ARG A 59 -20.71 2.72 -13.52
C ARG A 59 -21.59 1.62 -14.11
N ASN A 60 -21.58 0.44 -13.49
CA ASN A 60 -22.29 -0.76 -13.94
C ASN A 60 -23.60 -0.99 -13.16
N SER A 61 -24.14 0.05 -12.53
CA SER A 61 -25.42 0.05 -11.80
C SER A 61 -26.35 1.12 -12.34
#